data_AF-A0A945MBR0-F1
#
_entry.id   AF-A0A945MBR0-F1
#
_cell.length_a   1.000
_cell.length_b   1.000
_cell.length_c   1.000
_cell.angle_alpha   90.00
_cell.angle_beta   90.00
_cell.angle_gamma   90.00
#
_symmetry.space_group_name_H-M   'P 1'
#
loop_
_entity.id
_entity.type
_entity.pdbx_description
1 polymer ?
#
loop_
_entity_poly.entity_id
_entity_poly.type
_entity_poly.pdbx_seq_one_letter_code
_entity_poly.pdbx_strand_id
1 'polypeptide(L)'
;MVKFLLLVLTLILSGCLGSTMERKDSTQYDKGSFNQLGKLDQDRMADYEIRENIESLKILMLKLYKRNPNQLKKTTSDNAEQAVNWFFNGSHKWDFKQINNATDFKAVYQAF
;
A
#
# COMPACT_ATOMS: atom_id res chain seq x y z
N MET A 1 -23.71 19.13 -44.64
CA MET A 1 -22.39 19.04 -43.96
C MET A 1 -22.49 18.59 -42.51
N VAL A 2 -23.24 19.29 -41.63
CA VAL A 2 -23.31 18.95 -40.17
C VAL A 2 -23.78 17.51 -39.89
N LYS A 3 -24.74 16.99 -40.66
CA LYS A 3 -25.21 15.59 -40.54
C LYS A 3 -24.15 14.53 -40.87
N PHE A 4 -23.21 14.84 -41.77
CA PHE A 4 -22.13 13.92 -42.12
C PHE A 4 -21.03 13.94 -41.05
N LEU A 5 -20.73 15.11 -40.49
CA LEU A 5 -19.81 15.28 -39.37
C LEU A 5 -20.32 14.54 -38.11
N LEU A 6 -21.63 14.60 -37.84
CA LEU A 6 -22.25 13.94 -36.69
C LEU A 6 -22.20 12.41 -36.82
N LEU A 7 -22.29 11.88 -38.04
CA LEU A 7 -22.24 10.44 -38.33
C LEU A 7 -20.82 9.87 -38.25
N VAL A 8 -19.81 10.66 -38.61
CA VAL A 8 -18.39 10.29 -38.41
C VAL A 8 -18.04 10.30 -36.93
N LEU A 9 -18.57 11.25 -36.15
CA LEU A 9 -18.32 11.34 -34.71
C LEU A 9 -18.89 10.15 -33.94
N THR A 10 -20.09 9.68 -34.31
CA THR A 10 -20.68 8.49 -33.67
C THR A 10 -19.94 7.20 -34.01
N LEU A 11 -19.30 7.11 -35.18
CA LEU A 11 -18.53 5.94 -35.59
C LEU A 11 -17.23 5.76 -34.77
N ILE A 12 -16.60 6.87 -34.36
CA ILE A 12 -15.32 6.85 -33.62
C ILE A 12 -15.54 6.46 -32.14
N LEU A 13 -16.73 6.74 -31.57
CA LEU A 13 -17.02 6.43 -30.17
C LEU A 13 -17.34 4.93 -29.90
N SER A 14 -17.63 4.13 -30.94
CA SER A 14 -17.99 2.72 -30.81
C SER A 14 -16.80 1.80 -30.46
N GLY A 15 -15.56 2.29 -30.57
CA GLY A 15 -14.34 1.49 -30.41
C GLY A 15 -13.94 1.18 -28.97
N CYS A 16 -14.56 1.81 -27.96
CA CYS A 16 -14.10 1.69 -26.56
C CYS A 16 -14.82 0.61 -25.73
N LEU A 17 -15.84 -0.07 -26.25
CA LEU A 17 -16.64 -1.05 -25.49
C LEU A 17 -16.08 -2.49 -25.49
N GLY A 18 -14.97 -2.75 -26.19
CA GLY A 18 -14.50 -4.11 -26.49
C GLY A 18 -13.30 -4.64 -25.70
N SER A 19 -12.87 -4.01 -24.60
CA SER A 19 -11.71 -4.50 -23.82
C SER A 19 -12.13 -5.24 -22.56
N THR A 20 -12.82 -6.38 -22.72
CA THR A 20 -12.96 -7.36 -21.63
C THR A 20 -11.62 -8.10 -21.47
N MET A 21 -10.69 -7.50 -20.74
CA MET A 21 -9.53 -8.23 -20.23
C MET A 21 -10.01 -9.19 -19.15
N GLU A 22 -10.19 -10.47 -19.48
CA GLU A 22 -10.27 -11.54 -18.47
C GLU A 22 -8.91 -11.62 -17.76
N ARG A 23 -8.81 -10.95 -16.60
CA ARG A 23 -7.72 -11.19 -15.66
C ARG A 23 -8.19 -12.22 -14.65
N LYS A 24 -7.58 -13.40 -14.75
CA LYS A 24 -7.59 -14.46 -13.75
C LYS A 24 -6.77 -13.99 -12.53
N ASP A 25 -7.35 -13.16 -11.68
CA ASP A 25 -7.08 -13.22 -10.24
C ASP A 25 -8.10 -12.41 -9.41
N SER A 26 -8.33 -12.90 -8.20
CA SER A 26 -9.43 -12.70 -7.27
C SER A 26 -9.55 -11.34 -6.57
N THR A 27 -9.41 -10.21 -7.28
CA THR A 27 -9.69 -8.86 -6.73
C THR A 27 -10.95 -8.27 -7.33
N GLN A 28 -12.09 -8.93 -7.14
CA GLN A 28 -13.39 -8.51 -7.68
C GLN A 28 -13.83 -7.18 -7.04
N TYR A 29 -13.44 -6.08 -7.68
CA TYR A 29 -13.92 -4.73 -7.42
C TYR A 29 -15.31 -4.56 -8.03
N ASP A 30 -16.27 -4.17 -7.20
CA ASP A 30 -17.61 -3.79 -7.63
C ASP A 30 -17.52 -2.43 -8.34
N LYS A 31 -17.52 -2.45 -9.67
CA LYS A 31 -17.29 -1.28 -10.55
C LYS A 31 -18.50 -0.32 -10.64
N GLY A 32 -19.46 -0.43 -9.71
CA GLY A 32 -20.81 0.09 -9.91
C GLY A 32 -21.23 1.32 -9.10
N SER A 33 -20.36 2.00 -8.34
CA SER A 33 -20.83 3.10 -7.47
C SER A 33 -20.15 4.43 -7.74
N PHE A 34 -20.92 5.36 -8.31
CA PHE A 34 -20.61 6.79 -8.49
C PHE A 34 -20.19 7.51 -7.18
N ASN A 35 -20.34 6.87 -6.02
CA ASN A 35 -19.85 7.36 -4.73
C ASN A 35 -18.31 7.21 -4.53
N GLN A 36 -17.58 6.51 -5.40
CA GLN A 36 -16.12 6.36 -5.27
C GLN A 36 -15.29 7.51 -5.87
N LEU A 37 -15.91 8.39 -6.67
CA LEU A 37 -15.21 9.46 -7.39
C LEU A 37 -14.76 10.64 -6.50
N GLY A 38 -15.25 10.72 -5.25
CA GLY A 38 -15.04 11.89 -4.41
C GLY A 38 -13.77 11.90 -3.56
N LYS A 39 -13.26 10.75 -3.12
CA LYS A 39 -12.20 10.70 -2.07
C LYS A 39 -11.38 9.41 -1.97
N LEU A 40 -11.35 8.55 -2.99
CA LEU A 40 -10.72 7.22 -2.86
C LEU A 40 -9.40 7.05 -3.61
N ASP A 41 -9.21 7.66 -4.77
CA ASP A 41 -8.07 7.26 -5.61
C ASP A 41 -6.72 7.72 -5.07
N GLN A 42 -6.63 8.89 -4.44
CA GLN A 42 -5.37 9.35 -3.83
C GLN A 42 -5.01 8.57 -2.57
N ASP A 43 -5.96 8.41 -1.64
CA ASP A 43 -5.75 7.65 -0.40
C ASP A 43 -5.37 6.19 -0.72
N ARG A 44 -6.00 5.59 -1.74
CA ARG A 44 -5.68 4.22 -2.19
C ARG A 44 -4.31 4.11 -2.85
N MET A 45 -3.88 5.12 -3.60
CA MET A 45 -2.53 5.13 -4.16
C MET A 45 -1.48 5.29 -3.08
N ALA A 46 -1.72 6.15 -2.09
CA ALA A 46 -0.84 6.30 -0.93
C ALA A 46 -0.71 4.98 -0.14
N ASP A 47 -1.82 4.28 0.11
CA ASP A 47 -1.80 2.96 0.75
C ASP A 47 -0.98 1.94 -0.07
N TYR A 48 -1.11 1.97 -1.40
CA TYR A 48 -0.36 1.09 -2.29
C TYR A 48 1.14 1.37 -2.22
N GLU A 49 1.55 2.64 -2.33
CA GLU A 49 2.95 3.05 -2.26
C GLU A 49 3.58 2.70 -0.90
N ILE A 50 2.85 2.92 0.20
CA ILE A 50 3.32 2.56 1.54
C ILE A 50 3.56 1.05 1.63
N ARG A 51 2.64 0.23 1.10
CA ARG A 51 2.78 -1.22 1.11
C ARG A 51 4.00 -1.69 0.31
N GLU A 52 4.18 -1.21 -0.92
CA GLU A 52 5.32 -1.59 -1.76
C GLU A 52 6.66 -1.12 -1.18
N ASN A 53 6.67 0.07 -0.55
CA ASN A 53 7.84 0.58 0.15
C ASN A 53 8.20 -0.29 1.36
N ILE A 54 7.22 -0.75 2.15
CA ILE A 54 7.45 -1.65 3.28
C ILE A 54 8.04 -2.99 2.80
N GLU A 55 7.55 -3.56 1.71
CA GLU A 55 8.11 -4.79 1.13
C GLU A 55 9.56 -4.58 0.63
N SER A 56 9.82 -3.43 0.00
CA SER A 56 11.17 -3.06 -0.41
C SER A 56 12.12 -2.95 0.80
N LEU A 57 11.65 -2.36 1.91
CA LEU A 57 12.42 -2.26 3.15
C LEU A 57 12.69 -3.63 3.78
N LYS A 58 11.73 -4.55 3.79
CA LYS A 58 11.93 -5.94 4.24
C LYS A 58 13.06 -6.62 3.47
N ILE A 59 13.06 -6.49 2.14
CA ILE A 59 14.10 -7.07 1.27
C ILE A 59 15.46 -6.44 1.56
N LEU A 60 15.53 -5.12 1.71
CA LEU A 60 16.77 -4.42 2.03
C LEU A 60 17.33 -4.84 3.39
N MET A 61 16.49 -4.89 4.42
CA MET A 61 16.87 -5.30 5.76
C MET A 61 17.43 -6.73 5.78
N LEU A 62 16.76 -7.66 5.08
CA LEU A 62 17.22 -9.04 4.93
C LEU A 62 18.60 -9.11 4.25
N LYS A 63 18.79 -8.36 3.15
CA LYS A 63 20.07 -8.30 2.44
C LYS A 63 21.18 -7.71 3.31
N LEU A 64 20.88 -6.68 4.09
CA LEU A 64 21.85 -6.03 4.98
C LEU A 64 22.29 -6.96 6.11
N TYR A 65 21.36 -7.70 6.73
CA TYR A 65 21.71 -8.67 7.77
C TYR A 65 22.51 -9.86 7.24
N LYS A 66 22.15 -10.39 6.06
CA LYS A 66 22.95 -11.45 5.41
C LYS A 66 24.35 -10.98 5.04
N ARG A 67 24.49 -9.72 4.60
CA ARG A 67 25.79 -9.12 4.24
C ARG A 67 26.66 -8.81 5.47
N ASN A 68 26.06 -8.41 6.59
CA ASN A 68 26.79 -8.09 7.81
C ASN A 68 26.20 -8.81 9.04
N PRO A 69 26.63 -10.06 9.29
CA PRO A 69 26.17 -10.85 10.43
C PRO A 69 26.45 -10.21 11.80
N ASN A 70 27.45 -9.31 11.90
CA ASN A 70 27.71 -8.60 13.15
C ASN A 70 26.59 -7.63 13.53
N GLN A 71 25.83 -7.12 12.55
CA GLN A 71 24.63 -6.32 12.84
C GLN A 71 23.45 -7.20 13.23
N LEU A 72 23.31 -8.39 12.63
CA LEU A 72 22.27 -9.35 13.00
C LEU A 72 22.40 -9.76 14.48
N LYS A 73 23.62 -10.02 14.95
CA LYS A 73 23.90 -10.36 16.36
C LYS A 73 23.49 -9.30 17.38
N LYS A 74 23.23 -8.06 16.95
CA LYS A 74 22.70 -7.00 17.83
C LYS A 74 21.19 -7.09 18.02
N THR A 75 20.52 -7.90 17.21
CA THR A 75 19.11 -8.23 17.36
C THR A 75 18.95 -9.43 18.31
N THR A 76 17.71 -9.72 18.70
CA THR A 76 17.39 -10.88 19.55
C THR A 76 17.30 -12.21 18.77
N SER A 77 17.67 -12.23 17.48
CA SER A 77 17.57 -13.42 16.64
C SER A 77 18.88 -13.73 15.92
N ASP A 78 19.22 -15.02 15.87
CA ASP A 78 20.36 -15.54 15.11
C ASP A 78 20.03 -15.77 13.62
N ASN A 79 18.77 -15.56 13.22
CA ASN A 79 18.29 -15.76 11.86
C ASN A 79 17.80 -14.43 11.26
N ALA A 80 18.31 -14.08 10.09
CA ALA A 80 17.99 -12.81 9.43
C ALA A 80 16.50 -12.68 9.07
N GLU A 81 15.90 -13.75 8.54
CA GLU A 81 14.47 -13.80 8.22
C GLU A 81 13.60 -13.63 9.46
N GLN A 82 13.96 -14.29 10.56
CA GLN A 82 13.23 -14.16 11.83
C GLN A 82 13.37 -12.74 12.40
N ALA A 83 14.56 -12.14 12.35
CA ALA A 83 14.79 -10.77 12.80
C ALA A 83 13.97 -9.76 11.99
N VAL A 84 13.94 -9.91 10.66
CA VAL A 84 13.13 -9.07 9.76
C VAL A 84 11.64 -9.24 10.05
N ASN A 85 11.16 -10.49 10.17
CA ASN A 85 9.75 -10.74 10.46
C ASN A 85 9.33 -10.14 11.81
N TRP A 86 10.16 -10.30 12.84
CA TRP A 86 9.90 -9.70 14.15
C TRP A 86 9.90 -8.16 14.10
N PHE A 87 10.76 -7.55 13.29
CA PHE A 87 10.81 -6.09 13.16
C PHE A 87 9.56 -5.48 12.52
N PHE A 88 8.96 -6.14 11.53
CA PHE A 88 7.78 -5.59 10.81
C PHE A 88 6.44 -6.10 11.35
N ASN A 89 6.40 -7.33 11.87
CA ASN A 89 5.16 -8.01 12.27
C ASN A 89 5.15 -8.39 13.75
N GLY A 90 6.18 -8.03 14.52
CA GLY A 90 6.27 -8.36 15.94
C GLY A 90 5.25 -7.59 16.76
N SER A 91 4.90 -8.16 17.93
CA SER A 91 4.13 -7.42 18.93
C SER A 91 5.04 -6.38 19.58
N HIS A 92 5.09 -5.20 18.98
CA HIS A 92 5.80 -4.06 19.53
C HIS A 92 4.99 -3.48 20.69
N LYS A 93 5.62 -3.41 21.86
CA LYS A 93 5.05 -2.75 23.03
C LYS A 93 5.20 -1.25 22.88
N TRP A 94 4.20 -0.61 22.28
CA TRP A 94 4.11 0.84 22.12
C TRP A 94 3.51 1.54 23.34
N ASP A 95 3.81 1.06 24.56
CA ASP A 95 3.32 1.60 25.83
C ASP A 95 4.41 2.40 26.56
N PHE A 96 4.54 3.68 26.18
CA PHE A 96 5.54 4.55 26.78
C PHE A 96 4.94 5.33 27.96
N LYS A 97 5.50 5.12 29.16
CA LYS A 97 5.06 5.82 30.39
C LYS A 97 5.15 7.34 30.27
N GLN A 98 6.13 7.84 29.52
CA GLN A 98 6.42 9.26 29.31
C GLN A 98 5.28 9.98 28.59
N ILE A 99 4.44 9.26 27.85
CA ILE A 99 3.26 9.80 27.16
C ILE A 99 1.96 9.19 27.73
N ASN A 100 1.96 8.84 29.01
CA ASN A 100 0.79 8.28 29.70
C ASN A 100 0.25 6.99 29.03
N ASN A 101 1.14 6.19 28.44
CA ASN A 101 0.78 5.01 27.64
C ASN A 101 -0.22 5.32 26.51
N ALA A 102 -0.32 6.59 26.09
CA ALA A 102 -1.17 7.00 25.00
C ALA A 102 -0.61 6.49 23.67
N THR A 103 -1.51 6.04 22.80
CA THR A 103 -1.19 5.59 21.45
C THR A 103 -2.01 6.38 20.44
N ASP A 104 -1.60 6.30 19.17
CA ASP A 104 -2.34 6.91 18.06
C ASP A 104 -2.54 8.43 18.30
N PHE A 105 -3.66 8.99 17.85
CA PHE A 105 -3.97 10.41 17.97
C PHE A 105 -3.97 10.94 19.42
N LYS A 106 -4.23 10.08 20.42
CA LYS A 106 -4.15 10.48 21.83
C LYS A 106 -2.72 10.83 22.25
N ALA A 107 -1.73 10.19 21.66
CA ALA A 107 -0.32 10.48 21.90
C ALA A 107 0.06 11.86 21.35
N VAL A 108 -0.49 12.25 20.19
CA VAL A 108 -0.23 13.55 19.56
C VAL A 108 -0.62 14.70 20.48
N TYR A 109 -1.76 14.57 21.17
CA TYR A 109 -2.21 15.59 22.14
C TYR A 109 -1.39 15.68 23.41
N GLN A 110 -0.49 14.73 23.71
CA GLN A 110 0.38 14.85 24.88
C GLN A 110 1.51 15.88 24.68
N ALA A 111 1.74 16.33 23.43
CA ALA A 111 2.80 17.26 23.09
C ALA A 111 2.39 18.76 23.20
N PHE A 112 1.10 19.03 23.38
CA PHE A 112 0.51 20.37 23.38
C PHE A 112 -0.24 20.61 24.70
#